data_AF-A0A4V2S4A7-F1
#
_entry.id   AF-A0A4V2S4A7-F1
#
_cell.length_a   1.000
_cell.length_b   1.000
_cell.length_c   1.000
_cell.angle_alpha   90.00
_cell.angle_beta   90.00
_cell.angle_gamma   90.00
#
_symmetry.space_group_name_H-M   'P 1'
#
loop_
_entity.id
_entity.type
_entity.pdbx_description
1 polymer ?
#
loop_
_entity_poly.entity_id
_entity_poly.type
_entity_poly.pdbx_seq_one_letter_code
_entity_poly.pdbx_strand_id
1 'polypeptide(L)'
;MTNACSLARNFVAMGIEVVVADVLTPETCDMYRRELPGCLIVHMTVDFPEAIRRAASRKVWLTDHEFRMLHEADATNPPDADHRIQVDTLDVQSQTEKVARLWEGRR
;
A
#
# COMPACT_ATOMS: atom_id res chain seq x y z
N MET A 1 -6.24 9.42 8.55
CA MET A 1 -5.73 8.07 8.87
C MET A 1 -5.70 7.73 10.37
N THR A 2 -5.66 8.70 11.30
CA THR A 2 -5.69 8.43 12.76
C THR A 2 -6.85 7.55 13.19
N ASN A 3 -8.05 7.73 12.60
CA ASN A 3 -9.21 6.88 12.88
C ASN A 3 -8.98 5.42 12.45
N ALA A 4 -8.33 5.19 11.30
CA ALA A 4 -8.00 3.86 10.81
C ALA A 4 -6.98 3.17 11.73
N CYS A 5 -5.96 3.91 12.20
CA CYS A 5 -5.00 3.38 13.16
C CYS A 5 -5.62 3.07 14.51
N SER A 6 -6.52 3.94 15.00
CA SER A 6 -7.26 3.71 16.25
C SER A 6 -8.10 2.43 16.17
N LEU A 7 -8.82 2.25 15.06
CA LEU A 7 -9.61 1.04 14.82
C LEU A 7 -8.73 -0.20 14.70
N ALA A 8 -7.61 -0.11 13.97
CA ALA A 8 -6.65 -1.20 13.83
C ALA A 8 -6.08 -1.64 15.20
N ARG A 9 -5.71 -0.68 16.07
CA ARG A 9 -5.26 -1.00 17.43
C ARG A 9 -6.32 -1.74 18.24
N ASN A 10 -7.58 -1.31 18.15
CA ASN A 10 -8.66 -1.97 18.88
C ASN A 10 -8.86 -3.41 18.44
N PHE A 11 -8.81 -3.69 17.12
CA PHE A 11 -8.92 -5.04 16.60
C PHE A 11 -7.71 -5.91 16.98
N VAL A 12 -6.49 -5.38 16.87
CA VAL A 12 -5.27 -6.09 17.29
C VAL A 12 -5.32 -6.43 18.78
N ALA A 13 -5.81 -5.51 19.62
CA ALA A 13 -5.98 -5.75 21.07
C ALA A 13 -6.99 -6.88 21.38
N MET A 14 -7.90 -7.18 20.45
CA MET A 14 -8.84 -8.31 20.52
C MET A 14 -8.30 -9.60 19.87
N GLY A 15 -7.03 -9.62 19.42
CA GLY A 15 -6.43 -10.77 18.74
C GLY A 15 -6.90 -10.95 17.29
N ILE A 16 -7.43 -9.90 16.66
CA ILE A 16 -7.88 -9.92 15.27
C ILE A 16 -6.75 -9.42 14.37
N GLU A 17 -6.46 -10.17 13.31
CA GLU A 17 -5.50 -9.76 12.27
C GLU A 17 -6.09 -8.61 11.44
N VAL A 18 -5.29 -7.57 11.19
CA VAL A 18 -5.75 -6.35 10.48
C VAL A 18 -4.86 -6.08 9.27
N VAL A 19 -5.50 -5.86 8.13
CA VAL A 19 -4.88 -5.34 6.92
C VAL A 19 -5.49 -3.98 6.59
N VAL A 20 -4.64 -2.99 6.34
CA VAL A 20 -5.06 -1.66 5.88
C VAL A 20 -4.57 -1.50 4.45
N ALA A 21 -5.50 -1.35 3.51
CA ALA A 21 -5.19 -0.99 2.13
C ALA A 21 -5.26 0.54 2.00
N ASP A 22 -4.14 1.16 1.64
CA ASP A 22 -4.02 2.61 1.55
C ASP A 22 -3.06 3.05 0.45
N VAL A 23 -3.13 4.33 0.07
CA VAL A 23 -2.10 4.99 -0.73
C VAL A 23 -0.98 5.40 0.21
N LEU A 24 0.21 4.84 0.01
CA LEU A 24 1.37 5.11 0.85
C LEU A 24 2.16 6.32 0.32
N THR A 25 2.32 7.32 1.16
CA THR A 25 3.32 8.40 1.06
C THR A 25 4.31 8.32 2.23
N PRO A 26 5.46 8.99 2.18
CA PRO A 26 6.38 9.07 3.32
C PRO A 26 5.68 9.52 4.62
N GLU A 27 4.82 10.53 4.55
CA GLU A 27 4.08 11.05 5.71
C GLU A 27 3.09 10.01 6.26
N THR A 28 2.47 9.21 5.38
CA THR A 28 1.59 8.13 5.82
C THR A 28 2.35 7.02 6.52
N CYS A 29 3.54 6.67 6.04
CA CYS A 29 4.42 5.68 6.65
C CYS A 29 4.86 6.14 8.04
N ASP A 30 5.35 7.37 8.19
CA ASP A 30 5.73 7.94 9.49
C ASP A 30 4.57 7.88 10.49
N MET A 31 3.36 8.20 10.03
CA MET A 31 2.18 8.10 10.86
C MET A 31 1.86 6.64 11.24
N TYR A 32 1.92 5.70 10.29
CA TYR A 32 1.71 4.27 10.59
C TYR A 32 2.75 3.73 11.58
N ARG A 33 4.03 4.08 11.43
CA ARG A 33 5.08 3.69 12.37
C ARG A 33 4.84 4.22 13.77
N ARG A 34 4.38 5.47 13.89
CA ARG A 34 4.05 6.07 15.19
C ARG A 34 2.83 5.43 15.84
N GLU A 35 1.77 5.23 15.06
CA GLU A 35 0.46 4.83 15.59
C GLU A 35 0.28 3.30 15.71
N LEU A 36 1.07 2.53 14.94
CA LEU A 36 1.08 1.07 14.85
C LEU A 36 2.55 0.59 14.79
N PRO A 37 3.34 0.70 15.87
CA PRO A 37 4.78 0.42 15.86
C PRO A 37 5.17 -1.02 15.47
N GLY A 38 4.20 -1.94 15.49
CA GLY A 38 4.36 -3.32 15.04
C GLY A 38 3.74 -3.61 13.67
N CYS A 39 3.33 -2.63 12.85
CA CYS A 39 2.77 -2.92 11.52
C CYS A 39 3.87 -3.28 10.50
N LEU A 40 3.52 -4.17 9.57
CA LEU A 40 4.31 -4.44 8.37
C LEU A 40 3.81 -3.52 7.25
N ILE A 41 4.68 -2.71 6.67
CA ILE A 41 4.36 -1.82 5.56
C ILE A 41 4.87 -2.43 4.27
N VAL A 42 3.96 -2.80 3.37
CA VAL A 42 4.28 -3.36 2.05
C VAL A 42 3.85 -2.39 0.96
N HIS A 43 4.81 -1.84 0.22
CA HIS A 43 4.54 -0.99 -0.93
C HIS A 43 4.40 -1.84 -2.20
N MET A 44 3.18 -1.90 -2.75
CA MET A 44 2.88 -2.56 -4.02
C MET A 44 3.03 -1.56 -5.17
N THR A 45 4.08 -1.69 -5.96
CA THR A 45 4.36 -0.81 -7.10
C THR A 45 3.88 -1.42 -8.41
N VAL A 46 3.41 -0.55 -9.30
CA VAL A 46 3.14 -0.87 -10.70
C VAL A 46 3.86 0.13 -11.60
N ASP A 47 4.23 -0.26 -12.81
CA ASP A 47 4.79 0.69 -13.77
C ASP A 47 3.68 1.51 -14.42
N PHE A 48 4.01 2.71 -14.91
CA PHE A 48 3.02 3.65 -15.45
C PHE A 48 2.07 3.07 -16.51
N PRO A 49 2.54 2.30 -17.53
CA PRO A 49 1.63 1.72 -18.52
C PRO A 49 0.60 0.78 -17.90
N GLU A 50 1.02 -0.01 -16.91
CA GLU A 50 0.16 -0.94 -16.19
C GLU A 50 -0.79 -0.21 -15.24
N ALA A 51 -0.33 0.85 -14.58
CA ALA A 51 -1.15 1.72 -13.76
C ALA A 51 -2.31 2.33 -14.59
N ILE A 52 -2.03 2.79 -15.81
CA ILE A 52 -3.04 3.29 -16.75
C ILE A 52 -4.01 2.19 -17.17
N ARG A 53 -3.50 1.00 -17.54
CA ARG A 53 -4.33 -0.15 -17.92
C ARG A 53 -5.30 -0.54 -16.80
N ARG A 54 -4.83 -0.58 -15.54
CA ARG A 54 -5.66 -0.86 -14.35
C ARG A 54 -6.62 0.28 -14.03
N ALA A 55 -6.22 1.53 -14.23
CA ALA A 55 -7.08 2.68 -14.02
C ALA A 55 -8.27 2.70 -15.01
N ALA A 56 -8.07 2.25 -16.25
CA ALA A 56 -9.12 2.20 -17.27
C ALA A 56 -10.30 1.27 -16.91
N SER A 57 -10.11 0.31 -15.99
CA SER A 57 -11.20 -0.57 -15.53
C SER A 57 -12.06 0.03 -14.42
N ARG A 58 -11.76 1.25 -13.95
CA ARG A 58 -12.48 1.94 -12.87
C ARG A 58 -12.83 3.38 -13.28
N LYS A 59 -13.75 4.00 -12.55
CA LYS A 59 -14.01 5.43 -12.72
C LYS A 59 -12.76 6.21 -12.30
N VAL A 60 -12.14 6.90 -13.27
CA VAL A 60 -11.01 7.78 -13.04
C VAL A 60 -11.53 9.19 -12.80
N TRP A 61 -11.07 9.81 -11.71
CA TRP A 61 -11.43 11.18 -11.32
C TRP A 61 -10.32 12.20 -11.62
N LEU A 62 -9.15 11.70 -12.00
CA LEU A 62 -7.99 12.50 -12.37
C LEU A 62 -7.94 12.67 -13.88
N THR A 63 -7.47 13.82 -14.33
CA THR A 63 -7.00 14.00 -15.70
C THR A 63 -5.74 13.15 -15.94
N ASP A 64 -5.41 12.89 -17.21
CA ASP A 64 -4.18 12.16 -17.57
C ASP A 64 -2.92 12.85 -17.03
N HIS A 65 -2.93 14.19 -16.99
CA HIS A 65 -1.83 14.98 -16.45
C HIS A 65 -1.69 14.79 -14.93
N GLU A 66 -2.78 14.90 -14.19
CA GLU A 66 -2.78 14.68 -12.73
C GLU A 66 -2.40 13.24 -12.38
N PHE A 67 -2.86 12.26 -13.17
CA PHE A 67 -2.51 10.86 -12.96
C PHE A 67 -0.99 10.63 -13.17
N ARG A 68 -0.41 11.20 -14.22
CA ARG A 68 1.04 11.15 -14.47
C ARG A 68 1.81 11.83 -13.35
N MET A 69 1.43 13.04 -12.96
CA MET A 69 2.07 13.78 -11.88
C MET A 69 2.06 12.99 -10.57
N LEU A 70 0.93 12.36 -10.22
CA LEU A 70 0.82 11.54 -9.02
C LEU A 70 1.78 10.34 -9.07
N HIS A 71 1.87 9.68 -10.22
CA HIS A 71 2.77 8.54 -10.41
C HIS A 71 4.25 8.94 -10.34
N GLU A 72 4.61 10.07 -10.94
CA GLU A 72 5.97 10.62 -10.88
C GLU A 72 6.35 11.07 -9.46
N ALA A 73 5.41 11.67 -8.71
CA ALA A 73 5.62 12.08 -7.34
C ALA A 73 5.90 10.88 -6.42
N ASP A 74 5.12 9.80 -6.55
CA ASP A 74 5.32 8.56 -5.81
C ASP A 74 6.68 7.90 -6.15
N ALA A 75 7.07 7.90 -7.42
CA ALA A 75 8.38 7.38 -7.84
C ALA A 75 9.57 8.21 -7.31
N THR A 76 9.42 9.54 -7.26
CA THR A 76 10.50 10.47 -6.88
C THR A 76 10.72 10.54 -5.37
N ASN A 77 9.67 10.39 -4.58
CA ASN A 77 9.74 10.43 -3.12
C ASN A 77 8.97 9.23 -2.52
N PRO A 78 9.51 8.01 -2.66
CA PRO A 78 8.74 6.83 -2.36
C PRO A 78 8.61 6.60 -0.85
N PRO A 79 7.53 5.94 -0.39
CA PRO A 79 7.30 5.63 1.02
C PRO A 79 8.38 4.72 1.62
N ASP A 80 8.69 4.92 2.90
CA ASP A 80 9.58 4.07 3.70
C ASP A 80 8.89 2.78 4.16
N ALA A 81 8.71 1.87 3.19
CA ALA A 81 8.09 0.56 3.40
C ALA A 81 9.13 -0.50 3.80
N ASP A 82 8.72 -1.47 4.62
CA ASP A 82 9.55 -2.64 4.96
C ASP A 82 9.90 -3.46 3.72
N HIS A 83 8.94 -3.57 2.79
CA HIS A 83 9.10 -4.28 1.54
C HIS A 83 8.46 -3.51 0.38
N ARG A 84 9.09 -3.61 -0.79
CA ARG A 84 8.53 -3.14 -2.06
C ARG A 84 8.36 -4.31 -3.01
N ILE A 85 7.15 -4.49 -3.54
CA ILE A 85 6.84 -5.56 -4.48
C ILE A 85 6.31 -4.97 -5.79
N GLN A 86 6.95 -5.34 -6.90
CA GLN A 86 6.45 -5.07 -8.25
C GLN A 86 5.32 -6.07 -8.56
N VAL A 87 4.15 -5.59 -8.98
CA VAL A 87 2.95 -6.42 -9.18
C VAL A 87 2.35 -6.39 -10.59
N ASP A 88 3.04 -5.86 -11.60
CA ASP A 88 2.53 -5.62 -12.94
C ASP A 88 1.94 -6.85 -13.59
N THR A 89 2.72 -7.92 -13.61
CA THR A 89 2.37 -9.19 -14.26
C THR A 89 1.72 -10.18 -13.31
N LEU A 90 1.46 -9.78 -12.06
CA LEU A 90 0.91 -10.65 -11.05
C LEU A 90 -0.61 -10.53 -11.04
N ASP A 91 -1.28 -11.68 -11.10
CA ASP A 91 -2.69 -11.76 -10.75
C ASP A 91 -2.89 -11.57 -9.23
N VAL A 92 -4.16 -11.46 -8.82
CA VAL A 92 -4.53 -11.21 -7.42
C VAL A 92 -4.03 -12.34 -6.50
N GLN A 93 -4.07 -13.59 -6.97
CA GLN A 93 -3.60 -14.74 -6.19
C GLN A 93 -2.10 -14.64 -5.93
N SER A 94 -1.30 -14.39 -6.97
CA SER A 94 0.15 -14.25 -6.87
C SER A 94 0.56 -13.05 -6.01
N GLN A 95 -0.19 -11.95 -6.09
CA GLN A 95 0.00 -10.79 -5.20
C GLN A 95 -0.26 -11.18 -3.74
N THR A 96 -1.37 -11.87 -3.47
CA THR A 96 -1.75 -12.33 -2.13
C THR A 96 -0.71 -13.28 -1.56
N GLU A 97 -0.25 -14.27 -2.33
CA GLU A 97 0.78 -15.22 -1.90
C GLU A 97 2.11 -14.52 -1.55
N LYS A 98 2.52 -13.51 -2.33
CA LYS A 98 3.71 -12.72 -2.01
C LYS A 98 3.56 -11.96 -0.70
N VAL A 99 2.44 -11.28 -0.49
CA VAL A 99 2.19 -10.54 0.76
C VAL A 99 2.11 -11.50 1.95
N ALA A 100 1.45 -12.65 1.81
CA ALA A 100 1.36 -13.67 2.85
C ALA A 100 2.75 -14.18 3.29
N ARG A 101 3.65 -14.47 2.34
CA ARG A 101 5.03 -14.89 2.66
C ARG A 101 5.80 -13.82 3.44
N LEU A 102 5.63 -12.55 3.11
CA LEU A 102 6.25 -11.44 3.86
C LEU A 102 5.68 -11.33 5.28
N TRP A 103 4.37 -11.55 5.41
CA TRP A 103 3.69 -11.55 6.71
C TRP A 103 4.17 -12.69 7.62
N GLU A 104 4.26 -13.90 7.08
CA GLU A 104 4.73 -15.09 7.81
C GLU A 104 6.19 -14.95 8.24
N GLY A 105 7.06 -14.38 7.38
CA GLY A 105 8.47 -14.17 7.70
C GLY A 105 8.75 -13.16 8.82
N ARG A 106 7.73 -12.43 9.28
CA ARG A 106 7.82 -11.45 10.37
C ARG A 106 7.28 -11.97 11.71
N ARG A 107 6.59 -13.11 11.71
CA ARG A 107 6.04 -13.75 12.93
C ARG A 107 7.12 -14.47 13.73
#